data_AF-D2BDH6-F1
#
_entry.id   AF-D2BDH6-F1
#
_cell.length_a   1.000
_cell.length_b   1.000
_cell.length_c   1.000
_cell.angle_alpha   90.00
_cell.angle_beta   90.00
_cell.angle_gamma   90.00
#
_symmetry.space_group_name_H-M   'P 1'
#
loop_
_entity.id
_entity.type
_entity.pdbx_description
1 polymer ?
#
loop_
_entity_poly.entity_id
_entity_poly.type
_entity_poly.pdbx_seq_one_letter_code
_entity_poly.pdbx_strand_id
1 'polypeptide(L)'
;MTTGRSRAGAWPGSAGGIAARVLVLGLIVAVALWAVAPLLAADNWIGVAIVAVVTAAGIFVYLTPRRLPVKYLLPTTLLVLAFQVFPVVHTMSLALTNIGDGHLGTKQDAIAAIESSSVKRQPGSAEFRLTVAEKDGDLVFLLASAGRAYTGTAGGLRPLEGATLGAGGRITAAGGYTVLTAAQASARSSEITELIVPVEGGAIRSQGLSRAYRGTATLAYDEGCDCVSGQDGIWRADEEQGRFVSDDGRALAQGWKVGVGLANLTAALTNPKINAHFLGVFGWNLVYATSVVVLTAGLGVAVALVLHHPRMRAVRAYRTLIVLPYAMPAFAMLLVWRDMFNTDFGLINRMFGLDVDWLGAPLTARLSVLLVQLWLGFPYMFLIATGALQTIPPEYLEAAQVDGATAWQRFGKVTLPLLMLALAPLLVSSFAFNFNNFNGIFLVTAGGPFPADNPTVGATDLLITYTFRLAFGQQGAQYGLASAMSIYVYLIVAVLSIIGFRRTRAFQEVGR
;
A
#
# COMPACT_ATOMS: atom_id res chain seq x y z
N MET A 1 -38.26 22.40 -47.71
CA MET A 1 -38.04 21.29 -48.68
C MET A 1 -36.56 21.36 -49.03
N THR A 2 -35.67 20.52 -48.51
CA THR A 2 -35.56 19.09 -48.78
C THR A 2 -34.99 18.36 -47.55
N THR A 3 -35.76 17.39 -47.04
CA THR A 3 -35.38 16.49 -45.97
C THR A 3 -34.36 15.47 -46.49
N GLY A 4 -33.07 15.75 -46.30
CA GLY A 4 -32.02 14.74 -46.39
C GLY A 4 -32.12 13.80 -45.20
N ARG A 5 -32.84 12.68 -45.36
CA ARG A 5 -32.80 11.54 -44.44
C ARG A 5 -31.34 11.10 -44.30
N SER A 6 -30.67 11.54 -43.24
CA SER A 6 -29.43 10.93 -42.81
C SER A 6 -29.73 9.47 -42.47
N ARG A 7 -28.93 8.54 -42.98
CA ARG A 7 -28.94 7.12 -42.60
C ARG A 7 -28.40 6.97 -41.17
N ALA A 8 -29.06 7.59 -40.21
CA ALA A 8 -28.94 7.30 -38.78
C ALA A 8 -29.89 6.13 -38.49
N GLY A 9 -29.40 4.90 -38.67
CA GLY A 9 -30.26 3.72 -38.56
C GLY A 9 -29.51 2.41 -38.66
N ALA A 10 -28.44 2.23 -37.89
CA ALA A 10 -27.90 0.91 -37.58
C ALA A 10 -28.11 0.63 -36.07
N TRP A 11 -29.35 0.33 -35.70
CA TRP A 11 -29.78 -0.30 -34.45
C TRP A 11 -30.62 -1.52 -34.87
N PRO A 12 -30.93 -2.52 -34.02
CA PRO A 12 -30.14 -3.29 -33.07
C PRO A 12 -30.33 -4.80 -33.40
N GLY A 13 -29.42 -5.44 -34.13
CA GLY A 13 -29.65 -6.84 -34.53
C GLY A 13 -28.64 -7.43 -35.51
N SER A 14 -27.50 -6.78 -35.76
CA SER A 14 -26.44 -7.44 -36.53
C SER A 14 -25.93 -8.63 -35.72
N ALA A 15 -25.66 -9.75 -36.40
CA ALA A 15 -25.11 -10.96 -35.76
C ALA A 15 -23.90 -10.64 -34.87
N GLY A 16 -23.06 -9.69 -35.29
CA GLY A 16 -21.93 -9.19 -34.49
C GLY A 16 -22.33 -8.46 -33.20
N GLY A 17 -23.39 -7.65 -33.21
CA GLY A 17 -23.88 -6.96 -32.02
C GLY A 17 -24.53 -7.91 -30.99
N ILE A 18 -25.18 -8.97 -31.47
CA ILE A 18 -25.73 -10.04 -30.61
C ILE A 18 -24.59 -10.89 -30.05
N ALA A 19 -23.63 -11.31 -30.88
CA ALA A 19 -22.46 -12.06 -30.44
C ALA A 19 -21.65 -11.30 -29.38
N ALA A 20 -21.40 -10.00 -29.57
CA ALA A 20 -20.71 -9.17 -28.60
C ALA A 20 -21.45 -9.08 -27.24
N ARG A 21 -22.78 -8.98 -27.25
CA ARG A 21 -23.58 -8.98 -26.01
C ARG A 21 -23.51 -10.32 -25.29
N VAL A 22 -23.62 -11.42 -26.03
CA VAL A 22 -23.51 -12.78 -25.46
C VAL A 22 -22.13 -13.01 -24.86
N LEU A 23 -21.07 -12.57 -25.55
CA LEU A 23 -19.70 -12.65 -25.03
C LEU A 23 -19.50 -11.84 -23.74
N VAL A 24 -19.98 -10.59 -23.70
CA VAL A 24 -19.85 -9.74 -22.49
C VAL A 24 -20.65 -10.33 -21.32
N LEU A 25 -21.90 -10.77 -21.55
CA LEU A 25 -22.71 -11.40 -20.52
C LEU A 25 -22.10 -12.74 -20.06
N GLY A 26 -21.58 -13.54 -20.99
CA GLY A 26 -20.88 -14.79 -20.70
C GLY A 26 -19.64 -14.55 -19.84
N LEU A 27 -18.85 -13.51 -20.14
CA LEU A 27 -17.68 -13.13 -19.34
C LEU A 27 -18.08 -12.69 -17.93
N ILE A 28 -19.14 -11.87 -17.79
CA ILE A 28 -19.65 -11.44 -16.48
C ILE A 28 -20.04 -12.65 -15.62
N VAL A 29 -20.76 -13.62 -16.20
CA VAL A 29 -21.18 -14.84 -15.50
C VAL A 29 -19.98 -15.72 -15.18
N ALA A 30 -19.03 -15.89 -16.10
CA ALA A 30 -17.83 -16.70 -15.87
C ALA A 30 -16.97 -16.14 -14.71
N VAL A 31 -16.75 -14.83 -14.67
CA VAL A 31 -16.04 -14.15 -13.58
C VAL A 31 -16.80 -14.31 -12.25
N ALA A 32 -18.13 -14.20 -12.28
CA ALA A 32 -18.96 -14.38 -11.08
C ALA A 32 -18.85 -15.81 -10.52
N LEU A 33 -18.95 -16.83 -11.37
CA LEU A 33 -18.82 -18.24 -10.97
C LEU A 33 -17.42 -18.52 -10.40
N TRP A 34 -16.38 -17.99 -11.05
CA TRP A 34 -15.01 -18.09 -10.55
C TRP A 34 -14.84 -17.41 -9.19
N ALA A 35 -15.45 -16.23 -8.97
CA ALA A 35 -15.37 -15.50 -7.72
C ALA A 35 -16.19 -16.12 -6.57
N VAL A 36 -17.32 -16.77 -6.86
CA VAL A 36 -18.19 -17.39 -5.84
C VAL A 36 -17.57 -18.64 -5.22
N ALA A 37 -16.85 -19.45 -5.99
CA ALA A 37 -16.25 -20.70 -5.52
C ALA A 37 -15.36 -20.54 -4.26
N PRO A 38 -14.36 -19.63 -4.20
CA PRO A 38 -13.57 -19.43 -3.00
C PRO A 38 -14.37 -18.80 -1.84
N LEU A 39 -15.40 -18.01 -2.14
CA LEU A 39 -16.24 -17.38 -1.11
C LEU A 39 -17.12 -18.39 -0.38
N LEU A 40 -17.64 -19.39 -1.10
CA LEU A 40 -18.36 -20.51 -0.49
C LEU A 40 -17.43 -21.41 0.33
N ALA A 41 -16.21 -21.66 -0.15
CA ALA A 41 -15.22 -22.43 0.60
C ALA A 41 -14.79 -21.76 1.92
N ALA A 42 -14.96 -20.44 2.03
CA ALA A 42 -14.65 -19.65 3.21
C ALA A 42 -15.89 -19.26 4.05
N ASP A 43 -17.07 -19.86 3.78
CA ASP A 43 -18.35 -19.53 4.44
C ASP A 43 -18.73 -18.03 4.42
N ASN A 44 -18.21 -17.27 3.45
CA ASN A 44 -18.42 -15.83 3.35
C ASN A 44 -19.70 -15.50 2.54
N TRP A 45 -20.85 -15.68 3.18
CA TRP A 45 -22.18 -15.43 2.59
C TRP A 45 -22.38 -13.97 2.14
N ILE A 46 -21.78 -13.01 2.84
CA ILE A 46 -21.85 -11.58 2.47
C ILE A 46 -21.16 -11.35 1.12
N GLY A 47 -19.97 -11.93 0.93
CA GLY A 47 -19.24 -11.86 -0.33
C GLY A 47 -20.05 -12.45 -1.48
N VAL A 48 -20.66 -13.63 -1.27
CA VAL A 48 -21.51 -14.29 -2.27
C VAL A 48 -22.70 -13.39 -2.66
N ALA A 49 -23.37 -12.78 -1.67
CA ALA A 49 -24.47 -11.87 -1.91
C ALA A 49 -24.05 -10.63 -2.74
N ILE A 50 -22.88 -10.05 -2.44
CA ILE A 50 -22.34 -8.92 -3.21
C ILE A 50 -22.08 -9.32 -4.66
N VAL A 51 -21.41 -10.45 -4.90
CA VAL A 51 -21.15 -10.93 -6.27
C VAL A 51 -22.46 -11.16 -7.01
N ALA A 52 -23.44 -11.81 -6.39
CA ALA A 52 -24.75 -12.04 -6.99
C ALA A 52 -25.46 -10.73 -7.38
N VAL A 53 -25.46 -9.73 -6.49
CA VAL A 53 -26.07 -8.41 -6.75
C VAL A 53 -25.35 -7.67 -7.88
N VAL A 54 -24.02 -7.67 -7.89
CA VAL A 54 -23.21 -7.02 -8.95
C VAL A 54 -23.45 -7.69 -10.30
N THR A 55 -23.45 -9.02 -10.34
CA THR A 55 -23.72 -9.81 -11.55
C THR A 55 -25.14 -9.56 -12.06
N ALA A 56 -26.15 -9.59 -11.18
CA ALA A 56 -27.53 -9.29 -11.55
C ALA A 56 -27.69 -7.85 -12.09
N ALA A 57 -27.05 -6.87 -11.46
CA ALA A 57 -27.04 -5.49 -11.93
C ALA A 57 -26.37 -5.35 -13.30
N GLY A 58 -25.24 -6.05 -13.53
CA GLY A 58 -24.57 -6.12 -14.83
C GLY A 58 -25.48 -6.70 -15.91
N ILE A 59 -26.04 -7.88 -15.67
CA ILE A 59 -26.96 -8.55 -16.59
C ILE A 59 -28.16 -7.63 -16.91
N PHE A 60 -28.79 -7.05 -15.89
CA PHE A 60 -29.94 -6.16 -16.04
C PHE A 60 -29.59 -4.93 -16.91
N VAL A 61 -28.44 -4.30 -16.66
CA VAL A 61 -28.00 -3.11 -17.42
C VAL A 61 -27.71 -3.46 -18.88
N TYR A 62 -27.01 -4.56 -19.16
CA TYR A 62 -26.61 -4.92 -20.53
C TYR A 62 -27.77 -5.48 -21.36
N LEU A 63 -28.72 -6.18 -20.74
CA LEU A 63 -29.96 -6.64 -21.40
C LEU A 63 -30.92 -5.49 -21.70
N THR A 64 -30.95 -4.44 -20.88
CA THR A 64 -31.87 -3.31 -21.09
C THR A 64 -31.46 -2.44 -22.29
N PRO A 65 -32.35 -2.18 -23.26
CA PRO A 65 -32.01 -1.40 -24.46
C PRO A 65 -31.92 0.11 -24.21
N ARG A 66 -32.60 0.64 -23.17
CA ARG A 66 -32.78 2.09 -22.96
C ARG A 66 -31.67 2.81 -22.17
N ARG A 67 -30.72 2.10 -21.56
CA ARG A 67 -29.70 2.69 -20.66
C ARG A 67 -28.30 2.73 -21.29
N LEU A 68 -28.16 3.38 -22.45
CA LEU A 68 -26.86 3.46 -23.13
C LEU A 68 -25.74 4.07 -22.25
N PRO A 69 -25.95 5.20 -21.53
CA PRO A 69 -24.89 5.81 -20.71
C PRO A 69 -24.41 4.90 -19.58
N VAL A 70 -25.32 4.17 -18.93
CA VAL A 70 -25.01 3.30 -17.78
C VAL A 70 -24.11 2.13 -18.21
N LYS A 71 -24.22 1.65 -19.45
CA LYS A 71 -23.36 0.57 -19.97
C LYS A 71 -21.88 0.97 -20.04
N TYR A 72 -21.59 2.26 -20.17
CA TYR A 72 -20.21 2.78 -20.17
C TYR A 72 -19.71 3.10 -18.76
N LEU A 73 -20.61 3.55 -17.87
CA LEU A 73 -20.24 3.91 -16.50
C LEU A 73 -20.09 2.69 -15.59
N LEU A 74 -20.93 1.66 -15.76
CA LEU A 74 -21.02 0.53 -14.84
C LEU A 74 -19.66 -0.16 -14.59
N PRO A 75 -18.86 -0.53 -15.61
CA PRO A 75 -17.58 -1.19 -15.35
C PRO A 75 -16.63 -0.31 -14.54
N THR A 76 -16.52 0.98 -14.90
CA THR A 76 -15.67 1.94 -14.18
C THR A 76 -16.16 2.16 -12.74
N THR A 77 -17.47 2.30 -12.54
CA THR A 77 -18.05 2.47 -11.20
C THR A 77 -17.78 1.25 -10.32
N LEU A 78 -17.92 0.03 -10.85
CA LEU A 78 -17.61 -1.19 -10.10
C LEU A 78 -16.14 -1.26 -9.71
N LEU A 79 -15.22 -0.91 -10.62
CA LEU A 79 -13.79 -0.86 -10.32
C LEU A 79 -13.46 0.20 -9.25
N VAL A 80 -14.08 1.38 -9.31
CA VAL A 80 -13.91 2.41 -8.27
C VAL A 80 -14.47 1.92 -6.94
N LEU A 81 -15.62 1.27 -6.92
CA LEU A 81 -16.18 0.72 -5.67
C LEU A 81 -15.27 -0.36 -5.07
N ALA A 82 -14.79 -1.29 -5.90
CA ALA A 82 -13.98 -2.42 -5.45
C ALA A 82 -12.55 -2.03 -5.06
N PHE A 83 -11.89 -1.17 -5.83
CA PHE A 83 -10.47 -0.86 -5.67
C PHE A 83 -10.19 0.48 -4.98
N GLN A 84 -11.19 1.37 -4.85
CA GLN A 84 -11.02 2.65 -4.16
C GLN A 84 -11.92 2.77 -2.92
N VAL A 85 -13.22 2.53 -3.05
CA VAL A 85 -14.16 2.74 -1.93
C VAL A 85 -14.04 1.64 -0.89
N PHE A 86 -13.99 0.38 -1.31
CA PHE A 86 -13.87 -0.75 -0.39
C PHE A 86 -12.61 -0.70 0.48
N PRO A 87 -11.38 -0.47 -0.05
CA PRO A 87 -10.19 -0.33 0.80
C PRO A 87 -10.27 0.82 1.80
N VAL A 88 -10.92 1.94 1.43
CA VAL A 88 -11.15 3.07 2.35
C VAL A 88 -12.10 2.66 3.46
N VAL A 89 -13.25 2.06 3.14
CA VAL A 89 -14.22 1.57 4.13
C VAL A 89 -13.63 0.48 5.02
N HIS A 90 -12.83 -0.42 4.43
CA HIS A 90 -12.16 -1.47 5.18
C HIS A 90 -11.15 -0.87 6.17
N THR A 91 -10.32 0.07 5.74
CA THR A 91 -9.42 0.83 6.63
C THR A 91 -10.21 1.54 7.74
N MET A 92 -11.36 2.15 7.41
CA MET A 92 -12.23 2.76 8.41
C MET A 92 -12.75 1.73 9.44
N SER A 93 -13.08 0.52 9.01
CA SER A 93 -13.50 -0.55 9.92
C SER A 93 -12.37 -1.03 10.83
N LEU A 94 -11.13 -1.08 10.34
CA LEU A 94 -9.96 -1.45 11.14
C LEU A 94 -9.66 -0.41 12.23
N ALA A 95 -9.93 0.87 11.95
CA ALA A 95 -9.80 1.94 12.93
C ALA A 95 -10.72 1.77 14.16
N LEU A 96 -11.81 1.01 14.05
CA LEU A 96 -12.73 0.74 15.16
C LEU A 96 -12.36 -0.52 15.96
N THR A 97 -11.17 -1.09 15.72
CA THR A 97 -10.74 -2.37 16.31
C THR A 97 -9.36 -2.24 16.96
N ASN A 98 -9.03 -3.12 17.90
CA ASN A 98 -7.70 -3.19 18.54
C ASN A 98 -6.63 -3.85 17.66
N ILE A 99 -6.87 -4.01 16.34
CA ILE A 99 -5.95 -4.71 15.44
C ILE A 99 -4.54 -4.13 15.53
N GLY A 100 -3.56 -5.01 15.69
CA GLY A 100 -2.18 -4.61 15.98
C GLY A 100 -1.39 -5.74 16.60
N ASP A 101 -0.39 -5.37 17.40
CA ASP A 101 0.55 -6.30 18.02
C ASP A 101 -0.16 -7.36 18.86
N GLY A 102 -0.06 -8.61 18.43
CA GLY A 102 -0.71 -9.76 19.04
C GLY A 102 -2.22 -9.90 18.78
N HIS A 103 -2.90 -8.97 18.10
CA HIS A 103 -4.37 -8.98 17.91
C HIS A 103 -4.75 -9.05 16.42
N LEU A 104 -4.32 -10.12 15.75
CA LEU A 104 -4.45 -10.24 14.30
C LEU A 104 -5.71 -11.01 13.87
N GLY A 105 -6.15 -11.98 14.68
CA GLY A 105 -7.15 -12.96 14.31
C GLY A 105 -8.29 -13.08 15.33
N THR A 106 -8.95 -14.21 15.27
CA THR A 106 -10.02 -14.60 16.20
C THR A 106 -9.43 -15.11 17.52
N LYS A 107 -10.29 -15.29 18.53
CA LYS A 107 -9.91 -15.87 19.82
C LYS A 107 -9.33 -17.29 19.66
N GLN A 108 -9.86 -18.08 18.74
CA GLN A 108 -9.34 -19.42 18.45
C GLN A 108 -7.94 -19.38 17.85
N ASP A 109 -7.67 -18.42 16.96
CA ASP A 109 -6.32 -18.21 16.42
C ASP A 109 -5.34 -17.80 17.53
N ALA A 110 -5.79 -16.96 18.46
CA ALA A 110 -5.00 -16.53 19.61
C ALA A 110 -4.69 -17.70 20.56
N ILE A 111 -5.68 -18.54 20.88
CA ILE A 111 -5.51 -19.74 21.71
C ILE A 111 -4.49 -20.68 21.06
N ALA A 112 -4.66 -21.00 19.78
CA ALA A 112 -3.74 -21.85 19.04
C ALA A 112 -2.30 -21.29 19.03
N ALA A 113 -2.15 -19.97 18.90
CA ALA A 113 -0.85 -19.30 18.95
C ALA A 113 -0.22 -19.34 20.37
N ILE A 114 -1.01 -19.18 21.42
CA ILE A 114 -0.56 -19.26 22.82
C ILE A 114 -0.06 -20.68 23.13
N GLU A 115 -0.88 -21.69 22.83
CA GLU A 115 -0.53 -23.08 23.12
C GLU A 115 0.73 -23.49 22.36
N SER A 116 0.78 -23.23 21.05
CA SER A 116 1.92 -23.57 20.19
C SER A 116 3.22 -22.86 20.59
N SER A 117 3.16 -21.58 20.99
CA SER A 117 4.33 -20.82 21.44
C SER A 117 4.83 -21.23 22.84
N SER A 118 3.94 -21.72 23.70
CA SER A 118 4.26 -22.17 25.06
C SER A 118 4.94 -23.55 25.13
N VAL A 119 5.18 -24.19 24.00
CA VAL A 119 5.69 -25.56 23.94
C VAL A 119 7.13 -25.64 24.46
N LYS A 120 7.32 -26.39 25.55
CA LYS A 120 8.64 -26.74 26.11
C LYS A 120 8.92 -28.23 26.01
N ARG A 121 10.21 -28.58 25.97
CA ARG A 121 10.64 -29.99 25.99
C ARG A 121 10.37 -30.58 27.38
N GLN A 122 9.66 -31.70 27.44
CA GLN A 122 9.54 -32.50 28.66
C GLN A 122 10.58 -33.63 28.68
N PRO A 123 11.02 -34.10 29.86
CA PRO A 123 11.85 -35.29 29.98
C PRO A 123 11.13 -36.51 29.35
N GLY A 124 11.74 -37.14 28.34
CA GLY A 124 11.14 -38.27 27.61
C GLY A 124 10.41 -37.92 26.30
N SER A 125 10.39 -36.64 25.90
CA SER A 125 9.83 -36.19 24.61
C SER A 125 10.41 -36.94 23.40
N ALA A 126 9.53 -37.35 22.48
CA ALA A 126 9.94 -37.97 21.22
C ALA A 126 10.82 -37.02 20.39
N GLU A 127 12.02 -37.49 20.04
CA GLU A 127 12.93 -36.79 19.14
C GLU A 127 12.70 -37.19 17.69
N PHE A 128 12.78 -36.20 16.82
CA PHE A 128 12.70 -36.33 15.37
C PHE A 128 14.02 -35.88 14.75
N ARG A 129 14.50 -36.63 13.76
CA ARG A 129 15.59 -36.19 12.91
C ARG A 129 15.02 -35.21 11.89
N LEU A 130 15.46 -33.96 11.97
CA LEU A 130 14.95 -32.86 11.15
C LEU A 130 15.81 -32.72 9.90
N THR A 131 15.20 -32.66 8.73
CA THR A 131 15.78 -32.13 7.50
C THR A 131 14.96 -30.93 7.08
N VAL A 132 15.60 -29.79 6.87
CA VAL A 132 14.93 -28.56 6.45
C VAL A 132 14.81 -28.56 4.93
N ALA A 133 13.60 -28.37 4.42
CA ALA A 133 13.33 -28.32 3.00
C ALA A 133 12.43 -27.13 2.65
N GLU A 134 12.34 -26.85 1.36
CA GLU A 134 11.49 -25.81 0.80
C GLU A 134 10.50 -26.43 -0.18
N LYS A 135 9.26 -25.94 -0.16
CA LYS A 135 8.23 -26.26 -1.15
C LYS A 135 7.52 -24.97 -1.54
N ASP A 136 7.55 -24.65 -2.83
CA ASP A 136 6.90 -23.45 -3.39
C ASP A 136 7.32 -22.12 -2.71
N GLY A 137 8.53 -22.05 -2.15
CA GLY A 137 9.06 -20.90 -1.41
C GLY A 137 8.96 -21.02 0.12
N ASP A 138 8.07 -21.88 0.61
CA ASP A 138 7.78 -22.04 2.04
C ASP A 138 8.67 -23.07 2.71
N LEU A 139 9.07 -22.77 3.95
CA LEU A 139 9.87 -23.65 4.80
C LEU A 139 9.03 -24.83 5.32
N VAL A 140 9.56 -26.04 5.14
CA VAL A 140 8.92 -27.29 5.56
C VAL A 140 9.91 -28.14 6.36
N PHE A 141 9.42 -28.74 7.44
CA PHE A 141 10.18 -29.71 8.21
C PHE A 141 9.94 -31.13 7.69
N LEU A 142 10.98 -31.76 7.19
CA LEU A 142 10.97 -33.20 6.92
C LEU A 142 11.46 -33.92 8.18
N LEU A 143 10.55 -34.61 8.86
CA LEU A 143 10.78 -35.21 10.16
C LEU A 143 10.83 -36.73 10.02
N ALA A 144 11.89 -37.35 10.53
CA ALA A 144 12.01 -38.81 10.59
C ALA A 144 12.07 -39.30 12.03
N SER A 145 11.24 -40.29 12.36
CA SER A 145 11.26 -40.97 13.66
C SER A 145 10.82 -42.42 13.51
N ALA A 146 11.55 -43.34 14.16
CA ALA A 146 11.29 -44.79 14.13
C ALA A 146 11.07 -45.39 12.72
N GLY A 147 11.83 -44.92 11.72
CA GLY A 147 11.76 -45.42 10.34
C GLY A 147 10.59 -44.89 9.50
N ARG A 148 9.75 -44.00 10.04
CA ARG A 148 8.68 -43.30 9.32
C ARG A 148 9.06 -41.86 9.02
N ALA A 149 8.64 -41.37 7.86
CA ALA A 149 8.85 -40.01 7.40
C ALA A 149 7.55 -39.19 7.50
N TYR A 150 7.69 -37.94 7.92
CA TYR A 150 6.59 -37.00 8.06
C TYR A 150 6.98 -35.64 7.48
N THR A 151 5.98 -34.89 7.05
CA THR A 151 6.09 -33.47 6.71
C THR A 151 5.42 -32.65 7.80
N GLY A 152 6.16 -31.69 8.35
CA GLY A 152 5.70 -30.72 9.31
C GLY A 152 5.60 -29.36 8.66
N THR A 153 4.41 -28.80 8.65
CA THR A 153 4.13 -27.43 8.22
C THR A 153 3.39 -26.69 9.32
N ALA A 154 3.16 -25.39 9.18
CA ALA A 154 2.26 -24.65 10.08
C ALA A 154 0.85 -25.26 10.13
N GLY A 155 0.41 -25.96 9.07
CA GLY A 155 -0.85 -26.70 9.01
C GLY A 155 -0.82 -28.08 9.68
N GLY A 156 0.25 -28.43 10.39
CA GLY A 156 0.39 -29.67 11.15
C GLY A 156 1.29 -30.72 10.52
N LEU A 157 1.29 -31.90 11.16
CA LEU A 157 2.12 -33.06 10.80
C LEU A 157 1.35 -34.03 9.89
N ARG A 158 1.88 -34.33 8.70
CA ARG A 158 1.32 -35.30 7.75
C ARG A 158 2.32 -36.40 7.42
N PRO A 159 1.89 -37.66 7.21
CA PRO A 159 2.79 -38.72 6.75
C PRO A 159 3.34 -38.40 5.36
N LEU A 160 4.62 -38.71 5.13
CA LEU A 160 5.28 -38.52 3.85
C LEU A 160 5.62 -39.89 3.23
N GLU A 161 4.99 -40.18 2.10
CA GLU A 161 5.31 -41.37 1.30
C GLU A 161 6.39 -41.05 0.25
N GLY A 162 7.28 -42.01 -0.02
CA GLY A 162 8.33 -41.85 -1.04
C GLY A 162 9.58 -41.04 -0.62
N ALA A 163 9.82 -40.88 0.68
CA ALA A 163 11.05 -40.24 1.19
C ALA A 163 12.23 -41.23 1.24
N THR A 164 13.41 -40.79 0.81
CA THR A 164 14.65 -41.58 0.96
C THR A 164 15.34 -41.25 2.27
N LEU A 165 15.60 -42.27 3.09
CA LEU A 165 16.33 -42.16 4.35
C LEU A 165 17.81 -42.47 4.11
N GLY A 166 18.70 -41.54 4.47
CA GLY A 166 20.15 -41.77 4.45
C GLY A 166 20.64 -42.63 5.62
N ALA A 167 21.92 -42.99 5.62
CA ALA A 167 22.55 -43.83 6.66
C ALA A 167 22.41 -43.28 8.10
N GLY A 168 22.23 -41.96 8.24
CA GLY A 168 21.93 -41.29 9.51
C GLY A 168 20.44 -41.20 9.84
N GLY A 169 19.56 -41.97 9.19
CA GLY A 169 18.09 -41.95 9.32
C GLY A 169 17.44 -40.58 9.16
N ARG A 170 18.11 -39.66 8.45
CA ARG A 170 17.58 -38.37 8.01
C ARG A 170 17.03 -38.51 6.60
N ILE A 171 16.01 -37.74 6.28
CA ILE A 171 15.48 -37.68 4.92
C ILE A 171 16.49 -36.92 4.06
N THR A 172 16.95 -37.54 2.98
CA THR A 172 17.94 -36.96 2.05
C THR A 172 17.31 -36.49 0.75
N ALA A 173 16.18 -37.07 0.34
CA ALA A 173 15.37 -36.58 -0.77
C ALA A 173 13.89 -36.94 -0.54
N ALA A 174 13.00 -36.07 -0.99
CA ALA A 174 11.55 -36.28 -0.98
C ALA A 174 10.96 -35.67 -2.26
N GLY A 175 10.04 -36.38 -2.92
CA GLY A 175 9.42 -35.92 -4.17
C GLY A 175 8.64 -34.62 -3.95
N GLY A 176 8.97 -33.57 -4.71
CA GLY A 176 8.31 -32.27 -4.62
C GLY A 176 8.81 -31.35 -3.50
N TYR A 177 9.94 -31.68 -2.86
CA TYR A 177 10.58 -30.84 -1.83
C TYR A 177 12.06 -30.62 -2.17
N THR A 178 12.52 -29.38 -2.05
CA THR A 178 13.92 -29.01 -2.24
C THR A 178 14.62 -29.01 -0.88
N VAL A 179 15.46 -30.01 -0.61
CA VAL A 179 16.22 -30.07 0.65
C VAL A 179 17.27 -28.96 0.67
N LEU A 180 17.27 -28.14 1.72
CA LEU A 180 18.20 -27.03 1.87
C LEU A 180 19.57 -27.52 2.35
N THR A 181 20.63 -26.92 1.81
CA THR A 181 21.99 -27.11 2.34
C THR A 181 22.14 -26.45 3.72
N ALA A 182 23.17 -26.83 4.49
CA ALA A 182 23.42 -26.25 5.81
C ALA A 182 23.65 -24.72 5.77
N ALA A 183 24.22 -24.19 4.68
CA ALA A 183 24.41 -22.76 4.48
C ALA A 183 23.07 -22.04 4.24
N GLN A 184 22.20 -22.59 3.39
CA GLN A 184 20.87 -22.04 3.12
C GLN A 184 19.96 -22.12 4.35
N ALA A 185 20.01 -23.23 5.09
CA ALA A 185 19.25 -23.38 6.33
C ALA A 185 19.74 -22.41 7.43
N SER A 186 21.06 -22.22 7.56
CA SER A 186 21.61 -21.22 8.49
C SER A 186 21.18 -19.79 8.15
N ALA A 187 21.12 -19.45 6.86
CA ALA A 187 20.67 -18.14 6.40
C ALA A 187 19.19 -17.86 6.75
N ARG A 188 18.38 -18.91 6.92
CA ARG A 188 16.96 -18.83 7.33
C ARG A 188 16.73 -19.32 8.76
N SER A 189 17.73 -19.20 9.64
CA SER A 189 17.68 -19.77 11.00
C SER A 189 16.60 -19.17 11.90
N SER A 190 16.23 -17.89 11.72
CA SER A 190 15.11 -17.26 12.44
C SER A 190 13.79 -17.94 12.07
N GLU A 191 13.51 -18.08 10.78
CA GLU A 191 12.30 -18.74 10.25
C GLU A 191 12.20 -20.20 10.71
N ILE A 192 13.34 -20.93 10.76
CA ILE A 192 13.38 -22.31 11.27
C ILE A 192 13.10 -22.38 12.78
N THR A 193 13.46 -21.34 13.54
CA THR A 193 13.19 -21.31 14.99
C THR A 193 11.74 -20.91 15.28
N GLU A 194 11.15 -20.10 14.41
CA GLU A 194 9.75 -19.65 14.47
C GLU A 194 8.75 -20.68 13.93
N LEU A 195 9.15 -21.55 13.00
CA LEU A 195 8.26 -22.58 12.48
C LEU A 195 7.88 -23.59 13.58
N ILE A 196 6.60 -23.56 13.95
CA ILE A 196 6.00 -24.49 14.90
C ILE A 196 5.08 -25.44 14.13
N VAL A 197 5.29 -26.74 14.30
CA VAL A 197 4.44 -27.77 13.67
C VAL A 197 3.44 -28.27 14.71
N PRO A 198 2.15 -27.86 14.65
CA PRO A 198 1.16 -28.28 15.63
C PRO A 198 0.89 -29.79 15.53
N VAL A 199 0.78 -30.45 16.68
CA VAL A 199 0.39 -31.85 16.82
C VAL A 199 -0.60 -31.98 17.97
N GLU A 200 -1.39 -33.04 18.00
CA GLU A 200 -2.32 -33.27 19.10
C GLU A 200 -1.59 -33.31 20.45
N GLY A 201 -2.00 -32.45 21.40
CA GLY A 201 -1.40 -32.31 22.73
C GLY A 201 -0.05 -31.59 22.80
N GLY A 202 0.40 -30.91 21.74
CA GLY A 202 1.63 -30.10 21.78
C GLY A 202 2.09 -29.58 20.43
N ALA A 203 3.41 -29.35 20.29
CA ALA A 203 3.98 -28.99 19.00
C ALA A 203 5.38 -29.57 18.82
N ILE A 204 5.79 -29.72 17.57
CA ILE A 204 7.15 -30.09 17.23
C ILE A 204 7.93 -28.80 16.93
N ARG A 205 9.03 -28.60 17.64
CA ARG A 205 9.94 -27.46 17.46
C ARG A 205 11.32 -27.93 17.08
N SER A 206 12.02 -27.13 16.26
CA SER A 206 13.41 -27.38 15.93
C SER A 206 14.32 -27.20 17.16
N GLN A 207 15.36 -28.02 17.25
CA GLN A 207 16.47 -27.85 18.16
C GLN A 207 17.75 -27.84 17.33
N GLY A 208 18.11 -26.65 16.86
CA GLY A 208 19.12 -26.47 15.82
C GLY A 208 18.62 -26.95 14.44
N LEU A 209 19.55 -27.23 13.53
CA LEU A 209 19.24 -27.52 12.11
C LEU A 209 19.07 -29.02 11.80
N SER A 210 19.18 -29.89 12.81
CA SER A 210 19.28 -31.34 12.60
C SER A 210 18.37 -32.18 13.48
N ARG A 211 17.81 -31.58 14.53
CA ARG A 211 16.90 -32.25 15.46
C ARG A 211 15.65 -31.41 15.64
N ALA A 212 14.56 -32.08 15.93
CA ALA A 212 13.35 -31.48 16.42
C ALA A 212 12.82 -32.34 17.56
N TYR A 213 12.09 -31.75 18.49
CA TYR A 213 11.47 -32.48 19.59
C TYR A 213 9.98 -32.18 19.62
N ARG A 214 9.18 -33.17 20.02
CA ARG A 214 7.79 -32.92 20.43
C ARG A 214 7.81 -32.36 21.84
N GLY A 215 7.48 -31.09 21.98
CA GLY A 215 7.19 -30.52 23.29
C GLY A 215 5.70 -30.56 23.59
N THR A 216 5.37 -30.41 24.85
CA THR A 216 4.00 -30.21 25.34
C THR A 216 3.79 -28.72 25.59
N ALA A 217 2.60 -28.21 25.31
CA ALA A 217 2.24 -26.84 25.65
C ALA A 217 2.31 -26.67 27.18
N THR A 218 3.02 -25.65 27.68
CA THR A 218 3.00 -25.33 29.12
C THR A 218 1.81 -24.48 29.52
N LEU A 219 1.14 -23.89 28.51
CA LEU A 219 -0.11 -23.17 28.64
C LEU A 219 -1.19 -23.98 27.92
N ALA A 220 -2.31 -24.25 28.58
CA ALA A 220 -3.44 -24.97 28.00
C ALA A 220 -4.73 -24.17 28.24
N TYR A 221 -5.54 -24.07 27.19
CA TYR A 221 -6.86 -23.43 27.28
C TYR A 221 -7.89 -24.40 27.87
N ASP A 222 -8.73 -23.87 28.76
CA ASP A 222 -9.85 -24.58 29.36
C ASP A 222 -11.16 -23.82 29.03
N GLU A 223 -12.05 -24.49 28.30
CA GLU A 223 -13.35 -23.98 27.88
C GLU A 223 -14.29 -23.67 29.07
N GLY A 224 -14.15 -24.37 30.19
CA GLY A 224 -15.06 -24.25 31.33
C GLY A 224 -14.89 -22.96 32.13
N CYS A 225 -13.66 -22.46 32.24
CA CYS A 225 -13.33 -21.20 32.90
C CYS A 225 -13.07 -20.05 31.91
N ASP A 226 -13.05 -20.36 30.60
CA ASP A 226 -12.58 -19.48 29.54
C ASP A 226 -11.21 -18.85 29.88
N CYS A 227 -10.28 -19.72 30.26
CA CYS A 227 -8.99 -19.33 30.82
C CYS A 227 -7.86 -20.19 30.29
N VAL A 228 -6.68 -19.60 30.22
CA VAL A 228 -5.43 -20.30 29.94
C VAL A 228 -4.77 -20.60 31.26
N SER A 229 -4.42 -21.85 31.51
CA SER A 229 -3.74 -22.30 32.72
C SER A 229 -2.31 -22.72 32.42
N GLY A 230 -1.38 -22.41 33.34
CA GLY A 230 0.01 -22.82 33.26
C GLY A 230 0.67 -22.94 34.63
N GLN A 231 1.95 -23.30 34.64
CA GLN A 231 2.72 -23.37 35.89
C GLN A 231 2.83 -22.00 36.60
N ASP A 232 2.81 -20.91 35.83
CA ASP A 232 3.03 -19.54 36.34
C ASP A 232 1.73 -18.79 36.72
N GLY A 233 0.57 -19.45 36.61
CA GLY A 233 -0.73 -18.88 36.98
C GLY A 233 -1.88 -19.25 36.03
N ILE A 234 -3.02 -18.59 36.24
CA ILE A 234 -4.21 -18.66 35.39
C ILE A 234 -4.44 -17.26 34.78
N TRP A 235 -4.75 -17.22 33.49
CA TRP A 235 -5.13 -16.01 32.76
C TRP A 235 -6.55 -16.16 32.21
N ARG A 236 -7.46 -15.28 32.60
CA ARG A 236 -8.86 -15.30 32.16
C ARG A 236 -9.05 -14.44 30.93
N ALA A 237 -9.98 -14.80 30.06
CA ALA A 237 -10.32 -13.99 28.91
C ALA A 237 -10.94 -12.64 29.33
N ASP A 238 -10.34 -11.55 28.85
CA ASP A 238 -10.91 -10.20 28.88
C ASP A 238 -11.41 -9.87 27.47
N GLU A 239 -12.73 -9.93 27.28
CA GLU A 239 -13.39 -9.66 26.00
C GLU A 239 -13.41 -8.15 25.64
N GLU A 240 -13.16 -7.25 26.59
CA GLU A 240 -13.08 -5.81 26.29
C GLU A 240 -11.72 -5.45 25.67
N GLN A 241 -10.65 -6.06 26.19
CA GLN A 241 -9.29 -5.85 25.68
C GLN A 241 -8.93 -6.82 24.55
N GLY A 242 -9.61 -7.96 24.47
CA GLY A 242 -9.31 -9.04 23.55
C GLY A 242 -8.04 -9.80 23.94
N ARG A 243 -7.78 -10.02 25.24
CA ARG A 243 -6.56 -10.70 25.74
C ARG A 243 -6.85 -11.58 26.94
N PHE A 244 -5.94 -12.51 27.22
CA PHE A 244 -5.94 -13.25 28.46
C PHE A 244 -5.14 -12.50 29.53
N VAL A 245 -5.78 -12.19 30.67
CA VAL A 245 -5.22 -11.40 31.77
C VAL A 245 -5.26 -12.19 33.07
N SER A 246 -4.16 -12.18 33.82
CA SER A 246 -4.08 -12.80 35.15
C SER A 246 -4.57 -11.82 36.24
N ASP A 247 -4.92 -12.33 37.41
CA ASP A 247 -5.38 -11.52 38.54
C ASP A 247 -4.34 -10.46 38.99
N ASP A 248 -3.05 -10.70 38.71
CA ASP A 248 -1.95 -9.75 38.94
C ASP A 248 -1.84 -8.62 37.90
N GLY A 249 -2.71 -8.59 36.89
CA GLY A 249 -2.67 -7.63 35.77
C GLY A 249 -1.66 -7.97 34.66
N ARG A 250 -1.03 -9.16 34.70
CA ARG A 250 -0.15 -9.66 33.62
C ARG A 250 -1.00 -10.18 32.46
N ALA A 251 -0.80 -9.65 31.25
CA ALA A 251 -1.49 -10.10 30.04
C ALA A 251 -0.59 -10.99 29.16
N LEU A 252 -1.19 -11.99 28.50
CA LEU A 252 -0.51 -12.77 27.47
C LEU A 252 -0.29 -11.91 26.21
N ALA A 253 0.83 -12.15 25.52
CA ALA A 253 1.22 -11.35 24.36
C ALA A 253 0.26 -11.52 23.17
N GLN A 254 -0.27 -12.73 22.95
CA GLN A 254 -1.24 -13.00 21.90
C GLN A 254 -2.66 -12.75 22.41
N GLY A 255 -3.46 -12.08 21.59
CA GLY A 255 -4.85 -11.71 21.83
C GLY A 255 -5.66 -11.83 20.55
N TRP A 256 -6.91 -11.37 20.59
CA TRP A 256 -7.83 -11.41 19.47
C TRP A 256 -8.41 -10.04 19.15
N LYS A 257 -8.88 -9.92 17.92
CA LYS A 257 -9.49 -8.70 17.43
C LYS A 257 -10.84 -8.47 18.10
N VAL A 258 -10.97 -7.33 18.77
CA VAL A 258 -12.24 -6.84 19.35
C VAL A 258 -12.52 -5.41 18.89
N GLY A 259 -13.80 -5.01 18.96
CA GLY A 259 -14.24 -3.67 18.63
C GLY A 259 -13.98 -2.70 19.78
N VAL A 260 -13.16 -1.67 19.55
CA VAL A 260 -12.82 -0.64 20.54
C VAL A 260 -13.58 0.67 20.33
N GLY A 261 -14.60 0.64 19.46
CA GLY A 261 -15.40 1.82 19.12
C GLY A 261 -14.55 2.97 18.60
N LEU A 262 -14.68 4.16 19.21
CA LEU A 262 -13.96 5.37 18.80
C LEU A 262 -12.61 5.57 19.51
N ALA A 263 -12.13 4.60 20.29
CA ALA A 263 -10.92 4.76 21.11
C ALA A 263 -9.67 5.15 20.30
N ASN A 264 -9.46 4.56 19.12
CA ASN A 264 -8.32 4.93 18.26
C ASN A 264 -8.48 6.34 17.66
N LEU A 265 -9.71 6.73 17.33
CA LEU A 265 -10.01 8.06 16.79
C LEU A 265 -9.81 9.15 17.84
N THR A 266 -10.20 8.90 19.09
CA THR A 266 -9.94 9.83 20.20
C THR A 266 -8.47 9.83 20.57
N ALA A 267 -7.81 8.68 20.67
CA ALA A 267 -6.39 8.58 20.98
C ALA A 267 -5.51 9.32 19.96
N ALA A 268 -5.84 9.25 18.67
CA ALA A 268 -5.15 10.00 17.63
C ALA A 268 -5.24 11.54 17.79
N LEU A 269 -6.24 12.04 18.53
CA LEU A 269 -6.45 13.47 18.78
C LEU A 269 -6.14 13.92 20.22
N THR A 270 -6.00 13.01 21.18
CA THR A 270 -5.78 13.36 22.60
C THR A 270 -4.43 12.90 23.10
N ASN A 271 -3.78 11.94 22.45
CA ASN A 271 -2.50 11.41 22.91
C ASN A 271 -1.41 12.50 22.79
N PRO A 272 -0.82 12.97 23.89
CA PRO A 272 0.15 14.05 23.88
C PRO A 272 1.41 13.70 23.07
N LYS A 273 1.78 12.41 23.00
CA LYS A 273 2.93 11.94 22.20
C LYS A 273 2.67 12.03 20.70
N ILE A 274 1.42 11.98 20.26
CA ILE A 274 1.06 12.04 18.83
C ILE A 274 0.74 13.49 18.44
N ASN A 275 -0.09 14.16 19.24
CA ASN A 275 -0.54 15.52 19.00
C ASN A 275 0.60 16.54 18.92
N ALA A 276 1.61 16.40 19.80
CA ALA A 276 2.75 17.32 19.83
C ALA A 276 3.50 17.37 18.50
N HIS A 277 3.54 16.25 17.77
CA HIS A 277 4.26 16.16 16.50
C HIS A 277 3.35 16.29 15.28
N PHE A 278 2.06 15.95 15.42
CA PHE A 278 1.11 16.00 14.31
C PHE A 278 1.07 17.36 13.62
N LEU A 279 1.02 18.46 14.38
CA LEU A 279 1.00 19.81 13.81
C LEU A 279 2.29 20.18 13.07
N GLY A 280 3.44 19.74 13.59
CA GLY A 280 4.74 19.96 12.94
C GLY A 280 4.86 19.18 11.63
N VAL A 281 4.48 17.90 11.65
CA VAL A 281 4.46 17.03 10.46
C VAL A 281 3.43 17.54 9.44
N PHE A 282 2.24 17.95 9.88
CA PHE A 282 1.21 18.54 9.01
C PHE A 282 1.70 19.84 8.36
N GLY A 283 2.33 20.73 9.13
CA GLY A 283 2.90 21.98 8.62
C GLY A 283 3.97 21.73 7.56
N TRP A 284 4.92 20.81 7.82
CA TRP A 284 5.90 20.41 6.82
C TRP A 284 5.23 19.73 5.60
N ASN A 285 4.25 18.86 5.80
CA ASN A 285 3.56 18.18 4.70
C ASN A 285 2.86 19.18 3.76
N LEU A 286 2.21 20.22 4.32
CA LEU A 286 1.61 21.29 3.54
C LEU A 286 2.65 22.09 2.74
N VAL A 287 3.78 22.44 3.37
CA VAL A 287 4.90 23.13 2.71
C VAL A 287 5.46 22.25 1.60
N TYR A 288 5.77 20.98 1.89
CA TYR A 288 6.30 20.03 0.93
C TYR A 288 5.37 19.89 -0.29
N ALA A 289 4.10 19.56 -0.08
CA ALA A 289 3.16 19.35 -1.18
C ALA A 289 2.98 20.62 -2.02
N THR A 290 2.87 21.79 -1.39
CA THR A 290 2.75 23.07 -2.08
C THR A 290 4.02 23.42 -2.85
N SER A 291 5.19 23.29 -2.22
CA SER A 291 6.49 23.57 -2.84
C SER A 291 6.74 22.66 -4.03
N VAL A 292 6.48 21.35 -3.92
CA VAL A 292 6.64 20.43 -5.06
C VAL A 292 5.73 20.84 -6.22
N VAL A 293 4.46 21.14 -5.96
CA VAL A 293 3.52 21.56 -7.02
C VAL A 293 3.98 22.86 -7.67
N VAL A 294 4.34 23.87 -6.88
CA VAL A 294 4.76 25.18 -7.40
C VAL A 294 6.06 25.06 -8.19
N LEU A 295 7.05 24.32 -7.68
CA LEU A 295 8.35 24.16 -8.35
C LEU A 295 8.21 23.36 -9.65
N THR A 296 7.49 22.23 -9.62
CA THR A 296 7.31 21.38 -10.81
C THR A 296 6.44 22.05 -11.86
N ALA A 297 5.37 22.73 -11.47
CA ALA A 297 4.53 23.50 -12.39
C ALA A 297 5.28 24.71 -12.95
N GLY A 298 5.99 25.45 -12.10
CA GLY A 298 6.77 26.62 -12.51
C GLY A 298 7.83 26.24 -13.54
N LEU A 299 8.64 25.21 -13.25
CA LEU A 299 9.66 24.73 -14.18
C LEU A 299 9.04 24.11 -15.43
N GLY A 300 8.01 23.27 -15.29
CA GLY A 300 7.34 22.63 -16.40
C GLY A 300 6.71 23.63 -17.39
N VAL A 301 6.01 24.64 -16.88
CA VAL A 301 5.43 25.72 -17.69
C VAL A 301 6.52 26.58 -18.34
N ALA A 302 7.56 26.95 -17.59
CA ALA A 302 8.67 27.73 -18.14
C ALA A 302 9.34 27.01 -19.32
N VAL A 303 9.66 25.72 -19.16
CA VAL A 303 10.24 24.90 -20.23
C VAL A 303 9.26 24.74 -21.39
N ALA A 304 7.96 24.55 -21.11
CA ALA A 304 6.94 24.44 -22.16
C ALA A 304 6.83 25.71 -23.01
N LEU A 305 6.85 26.89 -22.38
CA LEU A 305 6.84 28.18 -23.08
C LEU A 305 8.07 28.37 -23.97
N VAL A 306 9.26 28.04 -23.45
CA VAL A 306 10.50 28.12 -24.23
C VAL A 306 10.40 27.22 -25.46
N LEU A 307 10.03 25.95 -25.29
CA LEU A 307 9.96 24.98 -26.40
C LEU A 307 8.78 25.22 -27.37
N HIS A 308 7.75 25.95 -26.95
CA HIS A 308 6.64 26.34 -27.82
C HIS A 308 6.98 27.56 -28.69
N HIS A 309 8.07 28.26 -28.42
CA HIS A 309 8.43 29.47 -29.16
C HIS A 309 8.78 29.15 -30.64
N PRO A 310 8.24 29.88 -31.64
CA PRO A 310 8.42 29.57 -33.07
C PRO A 310 9.88 29.52 -33.55
N ARG A 311 10.79 30.22 -32.86
CA ARG A 311 12.23 30.26 -33.19
C ARG A 311 13.03 29.05 -32.70
N MET A 312 12.45 28.20 -31.85
CA MET A 312 13.17 27.05 -31.31
C MET A 312 13.38 25.98 -32.39
N ARG A 313 14.63 25.57 -32.57
CA ARG A 313 15.01 24.47 -33.45
C ARG A 313 15.17 23.18 -32.62
N ALA A 314 15.15 22.03 -33.29
CA ALA A 314 15.34 20.71 -32.67
C ALA A 314 14.37 20.40 -31.49
N VAL A 315 13.16 20.98 -31.50
CA VAL A 315 12.14 20.81 -30.44
C VAL A 315 11.87 19.34 -30.12
N ARG A 316 11.89 18.45 -31.13
CA ARG A 316 11.72 17.01 -30.92
C ARG A 316 12.80 16.40 -30.03
N ALA A 317 14.08 16.75 -30.25
CA ALA A 317 15.19 16.23 -29.45
C ALA A 317 15.11 16.72 -28.00
N TYR A 318 14.85 18.01 -27.78
CA TYR A 318 14.66 18.54 -26.43
C TYR A 318 13.48 17.90 -25.69
N ARG A 319 12.34 17.71 -26.37
CA ARG A 319 11.17 17.02 -25.79
C ARG A 319 11.52 15.62 -25.32
N THR A 320 12.23 14.84 -26.13
CA THR A 320 12.63 13.47 -25.75
C THR A 320 13.55 13.47 -24.53
N LEU A 321 14.54 14.37 -24.47
CA LEU A 321 15.46 14.45 -23.33
C LEU A 321 14.78 14.91 -22.05
N ILE A 322 13.88 15.89 -22.13
CA ILE A 322 13.16 16.44 -20.96
C ILE A 322 12.20 15.42 -20.35
N VAL A 323 11.58 14.56 -21.16
CA VAL A 323 10.61 13.56 -20.68
C VAL A 323 11.30 12.33 -20.06
N LEU A 324 12.59 12.14 -20.33
CA LEU A 324 13.37 10.97 -19.87
C LEU A 324 13.24 10.69 -18.35
N PRO A 325 13.33 11.68 -17.44
CA PRO A 325 13.18 11.43 -16.00
C PRO A 325 11.85 10.78 -15.62
N TYR A 326 10.77 11.15 -16.30
CA TYR A 326 9.43 10.62 -16.06
C TYR A 326 9.19 9.26 -16.74
N ALA A 327 9.96 8.93 -17.78
CA ALA A 327 9.89 7.63 -18.43
C ALA A 327 10.57 6.51 -17.61
N MET A 328 11.47 6.87 -16.69
CA MET A 328 12.18 5.91 -15.85
C MET A 328 11.31 5.47 -14.65
N PRO A 329 11.44 4.20 -14.18
CA PRO A 329 10.76 3.76 -12.97
C PRO A 329 11.14 4.61 -11.75
N ALA A 330 10.15 5.28 -11.15
CA ALA A 330 10.39 6.23 -10.07
C ALA A 330 11.12 5.61 -8.86
N PHE A 331 10.78 4.37 -8.49
CA PHE A 331 11.43 3.65 -7.39
C PHE A 331 12.96 3.58 -7.55
N ALA A 332 13.42 3.18 -8.73
CA ALA A 332 14.86 3.07 -9.02
C ALA A 332 15.53 4.45 -8.96
N MET A 333 14.88 5.47 -9.52
CA MET A 333 15.43 6.82 -9.51
C MET A 333 15.53 7.42 -8.10
N LEU A 334 14.56 7.16 -7.22
CA LEU A 334 14.62 7.62 -5.83
C LEU A 334 15.84 7.06 -5.09
N LEU A 335 16.16 5.78 -5.29
CA LEU A 335 17.35 5.16 -4.70
C LEU A 335 18.65 5.70 -5.30
N VAL A 336 18.70 5.90 -6.62
CA VAL A 336 19.86 6.51 -7.28
C VAL A 336 20.09 7.93 -6.74
N TRP A 337 19.03 8.73 -6.59
CA TRP A 337 19.13 10.07 -6.01
C TRP A 337 19.62 10.03 -4.56
N ARG A 338 19.11 9.11 -3.74
CA ARG A 338 19.60 8.91 -2.37
C ARG A 338 21.12 8.66 -2.36
N ASP A 339 21.60 7.75 -3.21
CA ASP A 339 23.02 7.41 -3.27
C ASP A 339 23.86 8.58 -3.82
N MET A 340 23.31 9.38 -4.73
CA MET A 340 23.94 10.62 -5.21
C MET A 340 24.09 11.70 -4.14
N PHE A 341 23.21 11.72 -3.14
CA PHE A 341 23.26 12.62 -1.98
C PHE A 341 24.17 12.12 -0.85
N ASN A 342 24.78 10.94 -0.97
CA ASN A 342 25.66 10.43 0.07
C ASN A 342 26.87 11.37 0.31
N THR A 343 27.21 11.60 1.57
CA THR A 343 28.28 12.54 1.94
C THR A 343 29.67 12.07 1.49
N ASP A 344 29.97 10.79 1.64
CA ASP A 344 31.30 10.21 1.39
C ASP A 344 31.54 9.87 -0.09
N PHE A 345 30.50 9.37 -0.76
CA PHE A 345 30.61 8.88 -2.13
C PHE A 345 29.61 9.45 -3.14
N GLY A 346 28.75 10.36 -2.71
CA GLY A 346 27.72 10.94 -3.55
C GLY A 346 28.29 11.76 -4.71
N LEU A 347 27.69 11.57 -5.89
CA LEU A 347 28.07 12.28 -7.09
C LEU A 347 27.91 13.80 -6.94
N ILE A 348 26.90 14.26 -6.19
CA ILE A 348 26.60 15.69 -6.06
C ILE A 348 27.73 16.42 -5.33
N ASN A 349 28.17 15.90 -4.19
CA ASN A 349 29.29 16.46 -3.45
C ASN A 349 30.58 16.44 -4.27
N ARG A 350 30.89 15.32 -4.92
CA ARG A 350 32.11 15.16 -5.75
C ARG A 350 32.14 16.08 -6.97
N MET A 351 31.01 16.24 -7.66
CA MET A 351 30.94 17.04 -8.89
C MET A 351 31.00 18.55 -8.61
N PHE A 352 30.42 18.99 -7.49
CA PHE A 352 30.39 20.41 -7.13
C PHE A 352 31.46 20.81 -6.09
N GLY A 353 32.28 19.88 -5.61
CA GLY A 353 33.28 20.12 -4.57
C GLY A 353 32.66 20.53 -3.23
N LEU A 354 31.46 20.01 -2.93
CA LEU A 354 30.71 20.30 -1.70
C LEU A 354 31.00 19.24 -0.64
N ASP A 355 30.93 19.64 0.64
CA ASP A 355 30.97 18.74 1.79
C ASP A 355 29.68 18.94 2.62
N VAL A 356 28.54 18.70 1.96
CA VAL A 356 27.21 18.89 2.55
C VAL A 356 26.64 17.54 2.91
N ASP A 357 26.24 17.39 4.17
CA ASP A 357 25.42 16.27 4.61
C ASP A 357 23.96 16.49 4.18
N TRP A 358 23.64 16.03 2.97
CA TRP A 358 22.34 16.23 2.34
C TRP A 358 21.19 15.51 3.04
N LEU A 359 21.47 14.49 3.85
CA LEU A 359 20.44 13.64 4.47
C LEU A 359 20.45 13.73 6.01
N GLY A 360 21.55 14.17 6.63
CA GLY A 360 21.70 14.21 8.09
C GLY A 360 21.24 15.50 8.78
N ALA A 361 21.10 16.63 8.07
CA ALA A 361 20.56 17.86 8.66
C ALA A 361 19.11 18.15 8.20
N PRO A 362 18.22 18.67 9.07
CA PRO A 362 16.81 18.89 8.73
C PRO A 362 16.58 19.75 7.48
N LEU A 363 17.32 20.84 7.32
CA LEU A 363 17.15 21.73 6.17
C LEU A 363 17.64 21.09 4.88
N THR A 364 18.82 20.45 4.89
CA THR A 364 19.40 19.82 3.71
C THR A 364 18.59 18.61 3.27
N ALA A 365 18.07 17.81 4.21
CA ALA A 365 17.19 16.68 3.93
C ALA A 365 15.86 17.13 3.32
N ARG A 366 15.30 18.26 3.77
CA ARG A 366 14.10 18.86 3.17
C ARG A 366 14.37 19.40 1.76
N LEU A 367 15.53 20.00 1.53
CA LEU A 367 15.93 20.47 0.20
C LEU A 367 16.18 19.31 -0.75
N SER A 368 16.83 18.24 -0.30
CA SER A 368 17.12 17.07 -1.14
C SER A 368 15.83 16.42 -1.65
N VAL A 369 14.84 16.17 -0.78
CA VAL A 369 13.55 15.60 -1.22
C VAL A 369 12.77 16.53 -2.17
N LEU A 370 12.88 17.85 -2.01
CA LEU A 370 12.28 18.82 -2.94
C LEU A 370 12.98 18.80 -4.31
N LEU A 371 14.32 18.71 -4.34
CA LEU A 371 15.09 18.62 -5.58
C LEU A 371 14.80 17.34 -6.36
N VAL A 372 14.70 16.21 -5.67
CA VAL A 372 14.33 14.93 -6.29
C VAL A 372 12.94 15.02 -6.90
N GLN A 373 11.97 15.54 -6.15
CA GLN A 373 10.61 15.69 -6.66
C GLN A 373 10.49 16.72 -7.77
N LEU A 374 11.30 17.78 -7.74
CA LEU A 374 11.38 18.71 -8.86
C LEU A 374 11.83 17.97 -10.13
N TRP A 375 12.91 17.21 -10.05
CA TRP A 375 13.47 16.47 -11.19
C TRP A 375 12.51 15.41 -11.74
N LEU A 376 11.84 14.65 -10.87
CA LEU A 376 10.85 13.62 -11.28
C LEU A 376 9.54 14.23 -11.79
N GLY A 377 9.10 15.34 -11.21
CA GLY A 377 7.75 15.88 -11.40
C GLY A 377 7.63 16.94 -12.50
N PHE A 378 8.69 17.72 -12.78
CA PHE A 378 8.61 18.78 -13.79
C PHE A 378 8.30 18.27 -15.22
N PRO A 379 8.75 17.08 -15.68
CA PRO A 379 8.46 16.63 -17.03
C PRO A 379 6.97 16.33 -17.25
N TYR A 380 6.28 15.84 -16.20
CA TYR A 380 4.83 15.65 -16.22
C TYR A 380 4.11 17.00 -16.42
N MET A 381 4.48 18.03 -15.65
CA MET A 381 3.91 19.37 -15.80
C MET A 381 4.27 20.00 -17.15
N PHE A 382 5.48 19.77 -17.66
CA PHE A 382 5.90 20.18 -18.99
C PHE A 382 5.01 19.58 -20.09
N LEU A 383 4.71 18.27 -20.02
CA LEU A 383 3.86 17.59 -21.01
C LEU A 383 2.44 18.17 -21.01
N ILE A 384 1.87 18.34 -19.82
CA ILE A 384 0.52 18.91 -19.68
C ILE A 384 0.49 20.35 -20.18
N ALA A 385 1.42 21.19 -19.74
CA ALA A 385 1.50 22.59 -20.16
C ALA A 385 1.69 22.70 -21.67
N THR A 386 2.51 21.82 -22.28
CA THR A 386 2.70 21.78 -23.74
C THR A 386 1.41 21.43 -24.48
N GLY A 387 0.60 20.49 -23.97
CA GLY A 387 -0.70 20.15 -24.53
C GLY A 387 -1.72 21.28 -24.38
N ALA A 388 -1.78 21.89 -23.20
CA ALA A 388 -2.70 23.01 -22.92
C ALA A 388 -2.33 24.29 -23.68
N LEU A 389 -1.04 24.57 -23.92
CA LEU A 389 -0.62 25.69 -24.76
C LEU A 389 -1.11 25.55 -26.21
N GLN A 390 -1.20 24.32 -26.73
CA GLN A 390 -1.69 24.07 -28.10
C GLN A 390 -3.18 24.34 -28.28
N THR A 391 -3.96 24.38 -27.19
CA THR A 391 -5.40 24.68 -27.26
C THR A 391 -5.70 26.17 -27.23
N ILE A 392 -4.70 27.02 -26.96
CA ILE A 392 -4.86 28.49 -26.94
C ILE A 392 -4.87 29.00 -28.39
N PRO A 393 -5.98 29.61 -28.86
CA PRO A 393 -6.03 30.15 -30.22
C PRO A 393 -4.99 31.29 -30.39
N PRO A 394 -4.23 31.30 -31.51
CA PRO A 394 -3.15 32.27 -31.72
C PRO A 394 -3.65 33.73 -31.78
N GLU A 395 -4.92 33.93 -32.14
CA GLU A 395 -5.55 35.25 -32.29
C GLU A 395 -5.51 36.05 -30.98
N TYR A 396 -5.61 35.38 -29.81
CA TYR A 396 -5.49 36.05 -28.51
C TYR A 396 -4.09 36.65 -28.28
N LEU A 397 -3.04 35.95 -28.74
CA LEU A 397 -1.66 36.41 -28.61
C LEU A 397 -1.31 37.50 -29.61
N GLU A 398 -1.89 37.42 -30.82
CA GLU A 398 -1.77 38.45 -31.86
C GLU A 398 -2.49 39.73 -31.46
N ALA A 399 -3.74 39.65 -30.98
CA ALA A 399 -4.49 40.80 -30.48
C ALA A 399 -3.73 41.52 -29.36
N ALA A 400 -3.22 40.78 -28.37
CA ALA A 400 -2.43 41.37 -27.30
C ALA A 400 -1.13 42.03 -27.81
N GLN A 401 -0.54 41.52 -28.90
CA GLN A 401 0.62 42.13 -29.52
C GLN A 401 0.29 43.42 -30.26
N VAL A 402 -0.89 43.49 -30.92
CA VAL A 402 -1.41 44.72 -31.54
C VAL A 402 -1.70 45.79 -30.48
N ASP A 403 -2.19 45.39 -29.30
CA ASP A 403 -2.40 46.27 -28.14
C ASP A 403 -1.09 46.72 -27.44
N GLY A 404 0.08 46.35 -27.98
CA GLY A 404 1.38 46.76 -27.44
C GLY A 404 1.80 46.02 -26.17
N ALA A 405 1.17 44.89 -25.83
CA ALA A 405 1.52 44.14 -24.63
C ALA A 405 2.92 43.51 -24.73
N THR A 406 3.76 43.79 -23.73
CA THR A 406 5.08 43.16 -23.56
C THR A 406 4.97 41.65 -23.34
N ALA A 407 6.06 40.91 -23.51
CA ALA A 407 6.07 39.45 -23.32
C ALA A 407 5.58 39.03 -21.91
N TRP A 408 6.00 39.75 -20.86
CA TRP A 408 5.56 39.48 -19.48
C TRP A 408 4.08 39.81 -19.26
N GLN A 409 3.57 40.87 -19.89
CA GLN A 409 2.15 41.19 -19.83
C GLN A 409 1.31 40.16 -20.58
N ARG A 410 1.76 39.71 -21.76
CA ARG A 410 1.10 38.63 -22.52
C ARG A 410 1.08 37.33 -21.73
N PHE A 411 2.20 36.95 -21.12
CA PHE A 411 2.25 35.78 -20.25
C PHE A 411 1.29 35.92 -19.05
N GLY A 412 1.40 36.99 -18.27
CA GLY A 412 0.62 37.15 -17.03
C GLY A 412 -0.87 37.41 -17.24
N LYS A 413 -1.25 38.12 -18.31
CA LYS A 413 -2.65 38.54 -18.55
C LYS A 413 -3.40 37.68 -19.57
N VAL A 414 -2.71 36.96 -20.43
CA VAL A 414 -3.34 36.16 -21.50
C VAL A 414 -3.00 34.68 -21.34
N THR A 415 -1.71 34.33 -21.46
CA THR A 415 -1.29 32.92 -21.49
C THR A 415 -1.54 32.20 -20.18
N LEU A 416 -1.09 32.75 -19.05
CA LEU A 416 -1.19 32.12 -17.74
C LEU A 416 -2.66 31.93 -17.29
N PRO A 417 -3.57 32.92 -17.39
CA PRO A 417 -4.98 32.71 -17.05
C PRO A 417 -5.65 31.61 -17.89
N LEU A 418 -5.42 31.61 -19.22
CA LEU A 418 -5.96 30.57 -20.11
C LEU A 418 -5.35 29.19 -19.81
N LEU A 419 -4.06 29.13 -19.51
CA LEU A 419 -3.37 27.90 -19.14
C LEU A 419 -3.88 27.36 -17.79
N MET A 420 -4.15 28.23 -16.82
CA MET A 420 -4.68 27.87 -15.51
C MET A 420 -6.07 27.23 -15.59
N LEU A 421 -6.87 27.52 -16.62
CA LEU A 421 -8.15 26.85 -16.83
C LEU A 421 -7.97 25.33 -17.04
N ALA A 422 -6.91 24.94 -17.75
CA ALA A 422 -6.56 23.54 -17.97
C ALA A 422 -5.71 22.95 -16.82
N LEU A 423 -4.78 23.74 -16.26
CA LEU A 423 -3.84 23.26 -15.24
C LEU A 423 -4.46 23.16 -13.84
N ALA A 424 -5.37 24.05 -13.45
CA ALA A 424 -5.82 24.13 -12.06
C ALA A 424 -6.38 22.80 -11.49
N PRO A 425 -7.24 22.03 -12.19
CA PRO A 425 -7.69 20.71 -11.72
C PRO A 425 -6.53 19.73 -11.52
N LEU A 426 -5.51 19.80 -12.38
CA LEU A 426 -4.33 18.94 -12.36
C LEU A 426 -3.34 19.35 -11.26
N LEU A 427 -3.24 20.64 -10.94
CA LEU A 427 -2.47 21.14 -9.81
C LEU A 427 -3.09 20.71 -8.47
N VAL A 428 -4.42 20.73 -8.34
CA VAL A 428 -5.13 20.20 -7.16
C VAL A 428 -4.89 18.70 -7.01
N SER A 429 -4.95 17.96 -8.12
CA SER A 429 -4.67 16.51 -8.13
C SER A 429 -3.21 16.21 -7.77
N SER A 430 -2.26 17.01 -8.30
CA SER A 430 -0.83 16.92 -7.99
C SER A 430 -0.54 17.25 -6.53
N PHE A 431 -1.25 18.22 -5.95
CA PHE A 431 -1.17 18.51 -4.52
C PHE A 431 -1.61 17.32 -3.67
N ALA A 432 -2.78 16.73 -3.98
CA ALA A 432 -3.28 15.56 -3.26
C ALA A 432 -2.34 14.35 -3.36
N PHE A 433 -1.70 14.16 -4.52
CA PHE A 433 -0.67 13.14 -4.73
C PHE A 433 0.57 13.41 -3.85
N ASN A 434 1.13 14.63 -3.91
CA ASN A 434 2.35 14.95 -3.16
C ASN A 434 2.13 14.98 -1.65
N PHE A 435 0.93 15.32 -1.17
CA PHE A 435 0.58 15.25 0.25
C PHE A 435 0.67 13.83 0.83
N ASN A 436 0.50 12.82 -0.04
CA ASN A 436 0.58 11.40 0.31
C ASN A 436 1.76 10.68 -0.38
N ASN A 437 2.82 11.42 -0.76
CA ASN A 437 3.94 10.83 -1.47
C ASN A 437 4.88 10.04 -0.55
N PHE A 438 4.40 8.87 -0.13
CA PHE A 438 5.13 7.94 0.73
C PHE A 438 6.50 7.58 0.14
N ASN A 439 6.53 7.14 -1.13
CA ASN A 439 7.76 6.68 -1.77
C ASN A 439 8.82 7.78 -1.87
N GLY A 440 8.43 9.01 -2.22
CA GLY A 440 9.36 10.13 -2.38
C GLY A 440 10.13 10.49 -1.11
N ILE A 441 9.56 10.21 0.07
CA ILE A 441 10.24 10.42 1.36
C ILE A 441 10.87 9.12 1.86
N PHE A 442 10.11 8.03 1.89
CA PHE A 442 10.57 6.77 2.49
C PHE A 442 11.83 6.22 1.81
N LEU A 443 11.93 6.33 0.48
CA LEU A 443 13.06 5.78 -0.27
C LEU A 443 14.29 6.69 -0.29
N VAL A 444 14.13 7.99 -0.04
CA VAL A 444 15.23 8.97 -0.06
C VAL A 444 15.79 9.18 1.34
N THR A 445 14.93 9.45 2.33
CA THR A 445 15.35 9.82 3.69
C THR A 445 14.84 8.87 4.77
N ALA A 446 13.93 7.95 4.44
CA ALA A 446 13.17 7.14 5.40
C ALA A 446 12.42 7.98 6.47
N GLY A 447 12.18 9.26 6.18
CA GLY A 447 11.60 10.25 7.10
C GLY A 447 12.61 11.07 7.89
N GLY A 448 13.89 10.69 7.88
CA GLY A 448 14.95 11.34 8.65
C GLY A 448 15.31 12.76 8.19
N PRO A 449 16.28 13.41 8.87
CA PRO A 449 16.96 12.94 10.08
C PRO A 449 16.05 12.90 11.30
N PHE A 450 16.39 12.05 12.27
CA PHE A 450 15.64 11.90 13.52
C PHE A 450 16.31 12.67 14.65
N PRO A 451 15.57 13.52 15.38
CA PRO A 451 16.07 14.15 16.59
C PRO A 451 16.47 13.11 17.64
N ALA A 452 17.53 13.37 18.41
CA ALA A 452 18.01 12.45 19.46
C ALA A 452 16.97 12.27 20.59
N ASP A 453 16.14 13.29 20.83
CA ASP A 453 15.04 13.29 21.79
C ASP A 453 13.79 12.57 21.28
N ASN A 454 13.68 12.33 19.96
CA ASN A 454 12.52 11.65 19.39
C ASN A 454 12.84 10.82 18.12
N PRO A 455 13.06 9.50 18.25
CA PRO A 455 13.29 8.61 17.12
C PRO A 455 12.00 8.23 16.36
N THR A 456 10.82 8.70 16.79
CA THR A 456 9.54 8.30 16.19
C THR A 456 9.11 9.20 15.04
N VAL A 457 9.59 10.44 14.99
CA VAL A 457 9.25 11.45 13.96
C VAL A 457 10.52 12.10 13.45
N GLY A 458 10.77 11.98 12.16
CA GLY A 458 11.92 12.61 11.51
C GLY A 458 11.54 13.92 10.82
N ALA A 459 12.56 14.69 10.44
CA ALA A 459 12.39 16.05 9.95
C ALA A 459 11.73 16.15 8.55
N THR A 460 11.73 15.06 7.77
CA THR A 460 11.14 15.02 6.42
C THR A 460 9.86 14.21 6.34
N ASP A 461 9.42 13.59 7.44
CA ASP A 461 8.20 12.77 7.47
C ASP A 461 6.97 13.54 6.99
N LEU A 462 6.17 12.89 6.14
CA LEU A 462 4.81 13.30 5.84
C LEU A 462 3.86 12.56 6.79
N LEU A 463 2.60 12.99 6.85
CA LEU A 463 1.61 12.29 7.66
C LEU A 463 1.48 10.80 7.28
N ILE A 464 1.64 10.47 5.99
CA ILE A 464 1.60 9.09 5.52
C ILE A 464 2.82 8.26 5.96
N THR A 465 4.04 8.81 5.93
CA THR A 465 5.25 8.07 6.36
C THR A 465 5.28 7.92 7.88
N TYR A 466 4.83 8.94 8.60
CA TYR A 466 4.64 8.87 10.06
C TYR A 466 3.59 7.81 10.44
N THR A 467 2.42 7.81 9.79
CA THR A 467 1.37 6.81 10.01
C THR A 467 1.86 5.40 9.69
N PHE A 468 2.63 5.24 8.62
CA PHE A 468 3.26 3.96 8.27
C PHE A 468 4.23 3.49 9.36
N ARG A 469 5.07 4.38 9.90
CA ARG A 469 5.98 4.04 11.00
C ARG A 469 5.24 3.67 12.27
N LEU A 470 4.07 4.25 12.53
CA LEU A 470 3.22 3.84 13.65
C LEU A 470 2.59 2.45 13.43
N ALA A 471 2.23 2.12 12.19
CA ALA A 471 1.69 0.82 11.83
C ALA A 471 2.74 -0.30 11.85
N PHE A 472 3.94 -0.05 11.33
CA PHE A 472 4.94 -1.09 11.02
C PHE A 472 6.31 -0.84 11.67
N GLY A 473 6.41 0.13 12.58
CA GLY A 473 7.66 0.47 13.24
C GLY A 473 8.07 -0.55 14.31
N GLN A 474 9.32 -0.43 14.77
CA GLN A 474 9.94 -1.33 15.74
C GLN A 474 9.35 -1.22 17.17
N GLN A 475 8.43 -0.28 17.42
CA GLN A 475 7.83 -0.03 18.75
C GLN A 475 6.49 -0.75 18.97
N GLY A 476 6.17 -1.73 18.11
CA GLY A 476 4.92 -2.49 18.14
C GLY A 476 3.95 -2.03 17.04
N ALA A 477 3.28 -2.99 16.41
CA ALA A 477 2.40 -2.73 15.28
C ALA A 477 1.05 -2.15 15.76
N GLN A 478 0.77 -0.87 15.50
CA GLN A 478 -0.47 -0.21 15.92
C GLN A 478 -1.40 0.02 14.72
N TYR A 479 -1.90 -1.07 14.12
CA TYR A 479 -2.69 -1.00 12.88
C TYR A 479 -4.02 -0.26 13.06
N GLY A 480 -4.74 -0.44 14.18
CA GLY A 480 -5.98 0.25 14.47
C GLY A 480 -5.79 1.77 14.59
N LEU A 481 -4.76 2.19 15.32
CA LEU A 481 -4.40 3.60 15.47
C LEU A 481 -3.92 4.23 14.16
N ALA A 482 -3.08 3.53 13.39
CA ALA A 482 -2.64 3.98 12.09
C ALA A 482 -3.80 4.08 11.08
N SER A 483 -4.78 3.18 11.17
CA SER A 483 -6.00 3.26 10.37
C SER A 483 -6.82 4.50 10.74
N ALA A 484 -6.95 4.82 12.04
CA ALA A 484 -7.61 6.04 12.50
C ALA A 484 -6.90 7.32 12.00
N MET A 485 -5.56 7.35 12.05
CA MET A 485 -4.77 8.43 11.47
C MET A 485 -4.97 8.58 9.96
N SER A 486 -5.04 7.47 9.23
CA SER A 486 -5.30 7.46 7.79
C SER A 486 -6.65 8.11 7.43
N ILE A 487 -7.67 7.95 8.29
CA ILE A 487 -8.97 8.63 8.12
C ILE A 487 -8.80 10.15 8.22
N TYR A 488 -8.05 10.65 9.21
CA TYR A 488 -7.81 12.09 9.35
C TYR A 488 -7.04 12.64 8.15
N VAL A 489 -6.00 11.94 7.70
CA VAL A 489 -5.25 12.31 6.49
C VAL A 489 -6.17 12.37 5.27
N TYR A 490 -7.03 11.37 5.08
CA TYR A 490 -8.03 11.36 4.01
C TYR A 490 -8.97 12.57 4.09
N LEU A 491 -9.53 12.86 5.27
CA LEU A 491 -10.44 14.00 5.46
C LEU A 491 -9.75 15.34 5.19
N ILE A 492 -8.50 15.51 5.65
CA ILE A 492 -7.69 16.71 5.40
C ILE A 492 -7.51 16.91 3.89
N VAL A 493 -7.06 15.88 3.18
CA VAL A 493 -6.84 15.97 1.72
C VAL A 493 -8.14 16.17 0.97
N ALA A 494 -9.23 15.52 1.38
CA ALA A 494 -10.54 15.68 0.78
C ALA A 494 -11.05 17.12 0.94
N VAL A 495 -10.97 17.70 2.14
CA VAL A 495 -11.37 19.10 2.41
C VAL A 495 -10.52 20.06 1.59
N LEU A 496 -9.19 19.93 1.61
CA LEU A 496 -8.29 20.78 0.83
C LEU A 496 -8.56 20.68 -0.68
N SER A 497 -8.80 19.46 -1.18
CA SER A 497 -9.12 19.22 -2.59
C SER A 497 -10.46 19.82 -2.98
N ILE A 498 -11.51 19.66 -2.15
CA ILE A 498 -12.83 20.27 -2.39
C ILE A 498 -12.73 21.79 -2.45
N ILE A 499 -11.98 22.41 -1.53
CA ILE A 499 -11.74 23.85 -1.54
C ILE A 499 -11.01 24.26 -2.83
N GLY A 500 -9.96 23.52 -3.22
CA GLY A 500 -9.23 23.72 -4.47
C GLY A 500 -10.14 23.69 -5.70
N PHE A 501 -10.88 22.59 -5.89
CA PHE A 501 -11.79 22.41 -7.04
C PHE A 501 -12.92 23.45 -7.09
N ARG A 502 -13.48 23.84 -5.94
CA ARG A 502 -14.53 24.87 -5.88
C ARG A 502 -14.00 26.23 -6.34
N ARG A 503 -12.78 26.60 -5.94
CA ARG A 503 -12.13 27.83 -6.42
C ARG A 503 -11.78 27.76 -7.91
N THR A 504 -11.48 26.57 -8.44
CA THR A 504 -11.21 26.40 -9.87
C THR A 504 -12.43 26.62 -10.76
N ARG A 505 -13.63 26.21 -10.33
CA ARG A 505 -14.86 26.42 -11.10
C ARG A 505 -15.22 27.89 -11.31
N ALA A 506 -14.83 28.78 -10.40
CA ALA A 506 -15.02 30.23 -10.58
C ALA A 506 -14.27 30.78 -11.83
N PHE A 507 -13.17 30.13 -12.25
CA PHE A 507 -12.46 30.51 -13.48
C PHE A 507 -13.14 30.01 -14.76
N GLN A 508 -14.08 29.05 -14.67
CA GLN A 508 -14.85 28.57 -15.84
C GLN A 508 -15.93 29.57 -16.28
N GLU A 509 -16.42 30.42 -15.39
CA GLU A 509 -17.42 31.44 -15.71
C GLU A 509 -16.86 32.60 -16.55
N VAL A 510 -15.54 32.79 -16.56
CA VAL A 510 -14.85 33.82 -17.37
C VAL A 510 -14.79 33.43 -18.86
N GLY A 511 -15.03 32.16 -19.18
CA GLY A 511 -15.02 31.65 -20.56
C GLY A 511 -16.39 31.58 -21.24
N ARG A 512 -17.42 32.26 -20.70
CA ARG A 512 -18.76 32.37 -21.30
C ARG A 512 -19.06 33.76 -21.81
#